data_AF-A0A7C5I026-F1
#
_entry.id   AF-A0A7C5I026-F1
#
_cell.length_a   1.000
_cell.length_b   1.000
_cell.length_c   1.000
_cell.angle_alpha   90.00
_cell.angle_beta   90.00
_cell.angle_gamma   90.00
#
_symmetry.space_group_name_H-M   'P 1'
#
loop_
_entity.id
_entity.type
_entity.pdbx_description
1 polymer ?
#
loop_
_entity_poly.entity_id
_entity_poly.type
_entity_poly.pdbx_seq_one_letter_code
_entity_poly.pdbx_strand_id
1 'polypeptide(L)'
;GGPREALLHAVFRQNYGCSHLIIGRDHAGVGDYYGPFDAQKIFTEIETDALYIKPLNIDWTFWCHKCDGMASMKTCPHSKEDRVLISGTKVRELLANGKMPPKEFSRPEVAEILVDYYQNQKS
;
A
#
# COMPACT_ATOMS: atom_id res chain seq x y z
N GLY A 1 -6.30 -9.56 -12.75
CA GLY A 1 -6.83 -8.95 -11.52
C GLY A 1 -6.62 -9.84 -10.34
N GLY A 2 -6.27 -9.24 -9.20
CA GLY A 2 -6.38 -9.83 -7.86
C GLY A 2 -5.40 -10.97 -7.59
N PRO A 3 -5.84 -12.03 -6.87
CA PRO A 3 -4.95 -13.09 -6.40
C PRO A 3 -4.10 -13.77 -7.51
N ARG A 4 -4.70 -14.09 -8.66
CA ARG A 4 -3.97 -14.70 -9.78
C ARG A 4 -2.90 -13.77 -10.36
N GLU A 5 -3.16 -12.46 -10.36
CA GLU A 5 -2.18 -11.47 -10.81
C GLU A 5 -1.07 -11.26 -9.78
N ALA A 6 -1.34 -11.46 -8.48
CA ALA A 6 -0.30 -11.49 -7.46
C ALA A 6 0.73 -12.62 -7.71
N LEU A 7 0.29 -13.80 -8.17
CA LEU A 7 1.20 -14.87 -8.60
C LEU A 7 1.98 -14.50 -9.86
N LEU A 8 1.33 -13.89 -10.86
CA LEU A 8 2.03 -13.39 -12.06
C LEU A 8 3.10 -12.35 -11.69
N HIS A 9 2.77 -11.45 -10.77
CA HIS A 9 3.70 -10.48 -10.19
C HIS A 9 4.90 -11.15 -9.53
N ALA A 10 4.70 -12.27 -8.85
CA ALA A 10 5.77 -13.05 -8.26
C ALA A 10 6.69 -13.65 -9.34
N VAL A 11 6.13 -14.26 -10.40
CA VAL A 11 6.90 -14.87 -11.50
C VAL A 11 7.85 -13.85 -12.14
N PHE A 12 7.34 -12.70 -12.61
CA PHE A 12 8.21 -11.77 -13.32
C PHE A 12 9.19 -11.04 -12.38
N ARG A 13 8.86 -10.85 -11.10
CA ARG A 13 9.81 -10.28 -10.13
C ARG A 13 10.92 -11.27 -9.77
N GLN A 14 10.60 -12.56 -9.69
CA GLN A 14 11.61 -13.60 -9.55
C GLN A 14 12.56 -13.61 -10.76
N ASN A 15 12.01 -13.55 -11.98
CA ASN A 15 12.82 -13.46 -13.19
C ASN A 15 13.68 -12.19 -13.24
N TYR A 16 13.21 -11.11 -12.60
CA TYR A 16 13.97 -9.87 -12.41
C TYR A 16 15.04 -9.96 -11.29
N GLY A 17 15.14 -11.09 -10.59
CA GLY A 17 16.13 -11.33 -9.53
C GLY A 17 15.68 -10.94 -8.12
N CYS A 18 14.39 -10.65 -7.90
CA CYS A 18 13.87 -10.39 -6.56
C CYS A 18 13.75 -11.68 -5.74
N SER A 19 14.21 -11.65 -4.49
CA SER A 19 14.05 -12.75 -3.53
C SER A 19 12.72 -12.69 -2.75
N HIS A 20 12.15 -11.49 -2.61
CA HIS A 20 10.91 -11.25 -1.89
C HIS A 20 9.97 -10.33 -2.68
N LEU A 21 8.67 -10.48 -2.43
CA LEU A 21 7.64 -9.64 -3.00
C LEU A 21 6.67 -9.18 -1.90
N ILE A 22 6.59 -7.86 -1.66
CA ILE A 22 5.54 -7.27 -0.84
C ILE A 22 4.16 -7.54 -1.45
N ILE A 23 3.28 -8.15 -0.67
CA ILE A 23 1.85 -8.30 -0.97
C ILE A 23 1.06 -7.56 0.09
N GLY A 24 0.46 -6.44 -0.29
CA GLY A 24 -0.38 -5.63 0.58
C GLY A 24 -1.86 -6.03 0.54
N ARG A 25 -2.69 -5.22 1.19
CA ARG A 25 -4.14 -5.30 1.09
C ARG A 25 -4.62 -4.97 -0.34
N ASP A 26 -5.64 -5.68 -0.81
CA ASP A 26 -6.27 -5.53 -2.13
C ASP A 26 -5.26 -5.60 -3.29
N HIS A 27 -4.17 -6.36 -3.15
CA HIS A 27 -3.09 -6.36 -4.15
C HIS A 27 -3.60 -6.79 -5.54
N ALA A 28 -3.44 -5.90 -6.52
CA ALA A 28 -3.98 -6.01 -7.88
C ALA A 28 -5.51 -6.17 -7.96
N GLY A 29 -6.24 -5.93 -6.87
CA GLY A 29 -7.70 -6.01 -6.82
C GLY A 29 -8.37 -4.86 -7.55
N VAL A 30 -9.62 -5.08 -7.95
CA VAL A 30 -10.51 -4.06 -8.50
C VAL A 30 -11.85 -4.18 -7.78
N GLY A 31 -12.46 -3.05 -7.41
CA GLY A 31 -13.73 -3.01 -6.68
C GLY A 31 -13.74 -3.94 -5.47
N ASP A 32 -14.88 -4.62 -5.28
CA ASP A 32 -15.12 -5.56 -4.17
C ASP A 32 -15.12 -7.04 -4.64
N TYR A 33 -14.48 -7.34 -5.78
CA TYR A 33 -14.47 -8.70 -6.36
C TYR A 33 -13.60 -9.70 -5.58
N TYR A 34 -12.69 -9.22 -4.73
CA TYR A 34 -11.76 -10.04 -3.96
C TYR A 34 -11.71 -9.56 -2.51
N GLY A 35 -11.52 -10.49 -1.58
CA GLY A 35 -11.28 -10.16 -0.19
C GLY A 35 -9.93 -9.47 0.02
N PRO A 36 -9.77 -8.70 1.10
CA PRO A 36 -8.63 -7.80 1.28
C PRO A 36 -7.27 -8.47 1.36
N PHE A 37 -7.23 -9.77 1.69
CA PHE A 37 -6.01 -10.55 1.82
C PHE A 37 -6.00 -11.80 0.94
N ASP A 38 -6.93 -11.93 -0.01
CA ASP A 38 -6.99 -13.13 -0.86
C ASP A 38 -5.75 -13.26 -1.75
N ALA A 39 -5.14 -12.13 -2.13
CA ALA A 39 -3.86 -12.11 -2.82
C ALA A 39 -2.67 -12.60 -1.97
N GLN A 40 -2.80 -12.60 -0.64
CA GLN A 40 -1.81 -13.22 0.26
C GLN A 40 -2.09 -14.73 0.41
N LYS A 41 -3.36 -15.12 0.56
CA LYS A 41 -3.77 -16.51 0.76
C LYS A 41 -3.44 -17.42 -0.42
N ILE A 42 -3.54 -16.92 -1.65
CA ILE A 42 -3.28 -17.73 -2.85
C ILE A 42 -1.87 -18.33 -2.89
N PHE A 43 -0.89 -17.73 -2.20
CA PHE A 43 0.45 -18.31 -2.08
C PHE A 43 0.50 -19.59 -1.22
N THR A 44 -0.54 -19.85 -0.42
CA THR A 44 -0.70 -21.11 0.34
C THR A 44 -1.48 -22.18 -0.43
N GLU A 45 -2.04 -21.82 -1.59
CA GLU A 45 -2.84 -22.73 -2.43
C GLU A 45 -2.02 -23.36 -3.57
N ILE A 46 -0.81 -22.86 -3.81
CA ILE A 46 0.14 -23.41 -4.80
C ILE A 46 1.12 -24.38 -4.14
N GLU A 47 1.81 -25.19 -4.95
CA GLU A 47 2.89 -26.06 -4.48
C GLU A 47 4.01 -25.23 -3.83
N THR A 48 4.55 -25.72 -2.71
CA THR A 48 5.52 -24.99 -1.86
C THR A 48 6.78 -24.55 -2.62
N ASP A 49 7.15 -25.28 -3.67
CA ASP A 49 8.32 -25.09 -4.53
C ASP A 49 7.97 -24.53 -5.92
N ALA A 50 6.70 -24.17 -6.18
CA ALA A 50 6.29 -23.55 -7.44
C ALA A 50 6.98 -22.18 -7.68
N LEU A 51 7.37 -21.48 -6.60
CA LEU A 51 8.06 -20.19 -6.65
C LEU A 51 9.23 -20.13 -5.64
N TYR A 52 10.39 -19.65 -6.11
CA TYR A 52 11.54 -19.34 -5.27
C TYR A 52 11.35 -18.02 -4.51
N ILE A 53 10.79 -17.00 -5.15
CA ILE A 53 10.47 -15.71 -4.53
C ILE A 53 9.47 -15.91 -3.37
N LYS A 54 9.70 -15.23 -2.25
CA LYS A 54 8.84 -15.35 -1.07
C LYS A 54 7.91 -14.14 -0.91
N PRO A 55 6.60 -14.37 -0.68
CA PRO A 55 5.70 -13.27 -0.38
C PRO A 55 6.04 -12.67 1.00
N LEU A 56 6.04 -11.34 1.08
CA LEU A 56 6.14 -10.56 2.31
C LEU A 56 4.80 -9.89 2.55
N ASN A 57 3.98 -10.53 3.40
CA ASN A 57 2.60 -10.10 3.65
C ASN A 57 2.56 -8.88 4.59
N ILE A 58 2.25 -7.71 4.01
CA ILE A 58 2.13 -6.45 4.74
C ILE A 58 0.65 -6.16 5.01
N ASP A 59 0.37 -5.76 6.24
CA ASP A 59 -0.97 -5.39 6.71
C ASP A 59 -1.17 -3.87 6.58
N TRP A 60 -2.28 -3.33 7.10
CA TRP A 60 -2.51 -1.90 7.23
C TRP A 60 -1.35 -1.21 7.94
N THR A 61 -0.76 -0.23 7.25
CA THR A 61 0.27 0.65 7.77
C THR A 61 -0.28 2.05 8.03
N PHE A 62 0.20 2.69 9.08
CA PHE A 62 -0.22 4.03 9.48
C PHE A 62 0.89 4.72 10.28
N TRP A 63 0.87 6.05 10.33
CA TRP A 63 1.63 6.78 11.34
C TRP A 63 0.90 6.69 12.67
N CYS A 64 1.62 6.48 13.78
CA CYS A 64 1.06 6.54 15.12
C CYS A 64 1.78 7.62 15.95
N HIS A 65 1.02 8.57 16.49
CA HIS A 65 1.55 9.67 17.30
C HIS A 65 2.18 9.18 18.62
N LYS A 66 1.65 8.12 19.23
CA LYS A 66 2.23 7.53 20.44
C LYS A 66 3.50 6.72 20.18
N CYS A 67 3.62 6.11 19.00
CA CYS A 67 4.83 5.41 18.58
C CYS A 67 5.87 6.35 17.95
N ASP A 68 5.47 7.58 17.65
CA ASP A 68 6.25 8.58 16.91
C ASP A 68 6.85 8.02 15.61
N GLY A 69 6.04 7.29 14.85
CA GLY A 69 6.55 6.58 13.67
C GLY A 69 5.52 5.80 12.87
N MET A 70 6.00 5.27 11.74
CA MET A 70 5.25 4.31 10.94
C MET A 70 5.12 2.99 11.69
N ALA A 71 3.89 2.48 11.74
CA ALA A 71 3.54 1.23 12.38
C ALA A 71 2.52 0.46 11.54
N SER A 72 2.16 -0.73 12.03
CA SER A 72 1.13 -1.58 11.45
C SER A 72 0.22 -2.12 12.53
N MET A 73 -0.89 -2.76 12.14
CA MET A 73 -1.76 -3.50 13.08
C MET A 73 -1.03 -4.58 13.88
N LYS A 74 0.10 -5.09 13.37
CA LYS A 74 0.91 -6.12 14.04
C LYS A 74 1.93 -5.55 15.01
N THR A 75 2.31 -4.28 14.85
CA THR A 75 3.43 -3.66 15.59
C THR A 75 2.99 -2.54 16.52
N CYS A 76 1.73 -2.07 16.44
CA CYS A 76 1.21 -1.02 17.29
C CYS A 76 -0.18 -1.38 17.84
N PRO A 77 -0.34 -1.40 19.19
CA PRO A 77 -1.62 -1.70 19.84
C PRO A 77 -2.52 -0.46 20.04
N HIS A 78 -2.04 0.76 19.77
CA HIS A 78 -2.80 1.99 20.00
C HIS A 78 -4.03 2.11 19.12
N SER A 79 -5.06 2.81 19.55
CA SER A 79 -6.35 2.91 18.85
C SER A 79 -6.34 3.94 17.72
N LYS A 80 -7.46 4.11 17.00
CA LYS A 80 -7.54 4.94 15.79
C LYS A 80 -7.27 6.42 16.06
N GLU A 81 -7.55 6.89 17.26
CA GLU A 81 -7.38 8.27 17.70
C GLU A 81 -5.90 8.70 17.71
N ASP A 82 -4.99 7.74 17.93
CA ASP A 82 -3.55 7.97 17.92
C ASP A 82 -2.91 7.77 16.54
N ARG A 83 -3.71 7.50 15.50
CA ARG A 83 -3.23 7.09 14.17
C ARG A 83 -3.62 8.07 13.09
N VAL A 84 -2.70 8.33 12.16
CA VAL A 84 -2.98 9.07 10.93
C VAL A 84 -3.23 8.06 9.82
N LEU A 85 -4.49 7.96 9.39
CA LEU A 85 -4.92 7.24 8.19
C LEU A 85 -5.73 8.19 7.31
N ILE A 86 -5.22 8.45 6.10
CA ILE A 86 -5.90 9.26 5.09
C ILE A 86 -6.18 8.38 3.89
N SER A 87 -7.43 8.36 3.42
CA SER A 87 -7.81 7.63 2.22
C SER A 87 -7.21 8.28 0.98
N GLY A 88 -6.89 7.48 -0.04
CA GLY A 88 -6.37 8.01 -1.30
C GLY A 88 -7.29 9.06 -1.96
N THR A 89 -8.62 8.91 -1.79
CA THR A 89 -9.59 9.91 -2.24
C THR A 89 -9.38 11.25 -1.52
N LYS A 90 -9.19 11.23 -0.20
CA LYS A 90 -8.95 12.46 0.56
C LYS A 90 -7.60 13.09 0.22
N VAL A 91 -6.56 12.28 -0.01
CA VAL A 91 -5.26 12.78 -0.50
C VAL A 91 -5.44 13.52 -1.83
N ARG A 92 -6.10 12.89 -2.81
CA ARG A 92 -6.35 13.54 -4.12
C ARG A 92 -7.18 14.81 -4.00
N GLU A 93 -8.19 14.84 -3.12
CA GLU A 93 -8.98 16.04 -2.85
C GLU A 93 -8.13 17.18 -2.28
N LEU A 94 -7.23 16.89 -1.33
CA LEU A 94 -6.31 17.89 -0.78
C LEU A 94 -5.40 18.46 -1.87
N LEU A 95 -4.75 17.57 -2.64
CA LEU A 95 -3.83 17.96 -3.71
C LEU A 95 -4.53 18.79 -4.80
N ALA A 96 -5.72 18.37 -5.23
CA ALA A 96 -6.53 19.08 -6.22
C ALA A 96 -6.98 20.49 -5.76
N ASN A 97 -7.04 20.71 -4.45
CA ASN A 97 -7.37 21.99 -3.82
C ASN A 97 -6.12 22.80 -3.42
N GLY A 98 -4.92 22.38 -3.85
CA GLY A 98 -3.67 23.07 -3.53
C GLY A 98 -3.25 22.93 -2.07
N LYS A 99 -3.79 21.94 -1.34
CA LYS A 99 -3.52 21.72 0.07
C LYS A 99 -2.54 20.56 0.25
N MET A 100 -1.56 20.78 1.11
CA MET A 100 -0.59 19.75 1.50
C MET A 100 -1.23 18.69 2.41
N PRO A 101 -1.05 17.38 2.14
CA PRO A 101 -1.33 16.34 3.12
C PRO A 101 -0.45 16.53 4.37
N PRO A 102 -0.84 15.96 5.53
CA PRO A 102 0.00 15.98 6.74
C PRO A 102 1.38 15.36 6.48
N LYS A 103 2.41 15.92 7.12
CA LYS A 103 3.81 15.46 6.98
C LYS A 103 4.01 14.03 7.47
N GLU A 104 3.17 13.59 8.40
CA GLU A 104 3.11 12.22 8.93
C GLU A 104 2.64 11.22 7.85
N PHE A 105 1.98 11.71 6.79
CA PHE A 105 1.49 10.90 5.68
C PHE A 105 2.36 11.05 4.43
N SER A 106 2.68 12.28 4.03
CA SER A 106 3.49 12.57 2.84
C SER A 106 4.65 13.47 3.19
N ARG A 107 5.82 13.15 2.65
CA ARG A 107 6.97 14.06 2.71
C ARG A 107 6.61 15.38 2.00
N PRO A 108 6.96 16.55 2.56
CA PRO A 108 6.65 17.84 1.96
C PRO A 108 7.15 17.97 0.52
N GLU A 109 8.38 17.52 0.25
CA GLU A 109 9.02 17.63 -1.07
C GLU A 109 8.30 16.79 -2.13
N VAL A 110 7.70 15.67 -1.73
CA VAL A 110 6.88 14.83 -2.62
C VAL A 110 5.50 15.46 -2.82
N ALA A 111 4.90 15.99 -1.77
CA ALA A 111 3.57 16.59 -1.83
C ALA A 111 3.57 17.89 -2.66
N GLU A 112 4.63 18.69 -2.62
CA GLU A 112 4.80 19.89 -3.45
C GLU A 112 4.74 19.56 -4.94
N ILE A 113 5.51 18.56 -5.39
CA ILE A 113 5.50 18.09 -6.79
C ILE A 113 4.09 17.67 -7.22
N LEU A 114 3.37 16.97 -6.35
CA LEU A 114 2.02 16.51 -6.64
C LEU A 114 1.03 17.68 -6.68
N VAL A 115 1.10 18.61 -5.73
CA VAL A 115 0.27 19.81 -5.72
C VAL A 115 0.48 20.61 -7.00
N ASP A 116 1.73 20.86 -7.38
CA ASP A 116 2.06 21.59 -8.60
C ASP A 116 1.47 20.92 -9.84
N TYR A 117 1.57 19.59 -9.95
CA TYR A 117 0.91 18.84 -11.01
C TYR A 117 -0.61 19.09 -11.03
N TYR A 118 -1.28 18.95 -9.88
CA TYR A 118 -2.74 19.10 -9.79
C TYR A 118 -3.22 20.54 -10.04
N GLN A 119 -2.43 21.56 -9.67
CA GLN A 119 -2.76 22.96 -9.94
C GLN A 119 -2.56 23.32 -11.42
N ASN A 120 -1.54 22.77 -12.07
CA ASN A 120 -1.26 23.03 -13.49
C ASN A 120 -2.08 22.17 -14.46
N GLN A 121 -2.75 21.11 -14.00
CA GLN A 121 -3.72 20.35 -14.82
C GLN A 121 -5.08 21.05 -14.96
N LYS A 122 -5.38 22.03 -14.10
CA LYS A 122 -6.63 22.81 -14.13
C LYS A 122 -6.53 24.07 -15.02
N SER A 123 -5.44 24.24 -15.76
CA SER A 123 -5.27 25.31 -16.76
C SER A 123 -5.81 24.91 -18.12
#